data_AF-A0A6J6MVE9-F1
#
_entry.id   AF-A0A6J6MVE9-F1
#
_cell.length_a   1.000
_cell.length_b   1.000
_cell.length_c   1.000
_cell.angle_alpha   90.00
_cell.angle_beta   90.00
_cell.angle_gamma   90.00
#
_symmetry.space_group_name_H-M   'P 1'
#
loop_
_entity.id
_entity.type
_entity.pdbx_description
1 polymer ?
#
loop_
_entity_poly.entity_id
_entity_poly.type
_entity_poly.pdbx_seq_one_letter_code
_entity_poly.pdbx_strand_id
1 'polypeptide(L)' 'MTIKIDVDMSKCQHYGQCVFEAPNIFRLNNDDKLEYVAEADDSERANVEAAIDVCPMQAIFIVEK' A
#
# COMPACT_ATOMS: atom_id res chain seq x y z
N MET A 1 11.80 1.77 -13.96
CA MET A 1 10.41 2.13 -14.36
C MET A 1 9.64 2.27 -13.06
N THR A 2 8.63 3.13 -12.98
CA THR A 2 7.97 3.44 -11.70
C THR A 2 6.53 2.98 -11.72
N ILE A 3 6.03 2.48 -10.60
CA ILE A 3 4.64 2.08 -10.43
C ILE A 3 3.88 3.15 -9.66
N LYS A 4 2.60 3.30 -9.99
CA LYS A 4 1.71 4.20 -9.27
C LYS A 4 0.71 3.41 -8.43
N ILE A 5 0.57 3.82 -7.19
CA ILE A 5 -0.17 3.13 -6.14
C ILE A 5 -1.31 4.04 -5.70
N ASP A 6 -2.51 3.49 -5.61
CA ASP A 6 -3.69 4.17 -5.08
C ASP A 6 -4.28 3.36 -3.94
N VAL A 7 -4.66 4.05 -2.86
CA VAL A 7 -5.36 3.44 -1.74
C VAL A 7 -6.70 4.12 -1.57
N ASP A 8 -7.77 3.34 -1.67
CA ASP A 8 -9.14 3.79 -1.37
C ASP A 8 -9.28 4.01 0.14
N MET A 9 -9.02 5.24 0.57
CA MET A 9 -9.09 5.64 1.98
C MET A 9 -10.52 5.64 2.53
N SER A 10 -11.56 5.52 1.68
CA SER A 10 -12.94 5.33 2.15
C SER A 10 -13.20 3.89 2.60
N LYS A 11 -12.48 2.92 2.04
CA LYS A 11 -12.52 1.50 2.43
C LYS A 11 -11.47 1.14 3.46
N CYS A 12 -10.31 1.78 3.42
CA CYS A 12 -9.21 1.49 4.33
C CYS A 12 -9.64 1.67 5.80
N GLN A 13 -9.43 0.63 6.61
CA GLN A 13 -9.71 0.64 8.05
C GLN A 13 -8.42 0.62 8.90
N HIS A 14 -7.28 0.89 8.28
CA HIS A 14 -5.97 0.97 8.95
C HIS A 14 -5.52 -0.29 9.71
N TYR A 15 -5.86 -1.49 9.20
CA TYR A 15 -5.41 -2.76 9.79
C TYR A 15 -3.89 -2.97 9.78
N GLY A 16 -3.15 -2.22 8.97
CA GLY A 16 -1.68 -2.24 8.96
C GLY A 16 -1.02 -3.46 8.30
N GLN A 17 -1.78 -4.41 7.76
CA GLN A 17 -1.16 -5.62 7.15
C GLN A 17 -0.23 -5.30 5.98
N CYS A 18 -0.57 -4.29 5.18
CA CYS A 18 0.27 -3.82 4.07
C CYS A 18 1.64 -3.29 4.52
N VAL A 19 1.80 -2.84 5.77
CA VAL A 19 3.08 -2.36 6.32
C VAL A 19 4.08 -3.51 6.46
N PHE A 20 3.62 -4.74 6.72
CA PHE A 20 4.51 -5.90 6.83
C PHE A 20 5.02 -6.36 5.47
N GLU A 21 4.18 -6.31 4.44
CA GLU A 21 4.54 -6.76 3.08
C GLU A 21 5.38 -5.72 2.33
N ALA A 22 5.06 -4.43 2.49
CA ALA A 22 5.75 -3.33 1.80
C ALA A 22 6.05 -2.16 2.75
N PRO A 23 6.98 -2.34 3.72
CA PRO A 23 7.30 -1.33 4.74
C PRO A 23 7.94 -0.05 4.19
N ASN A 24 8.51 -0.11 2.97
CA ASN A 24 9.05 1.05 2.28
C ASN A 24 7.95 1.93 1.66
N ILE A 25 6.74 1.37 1.48
CA ILE A 25 5.63 2.00 0.78
C ILE A 25 4.54 2.43 1.75
N PHE A 26 4.17 1.56 2.69
CA PHE A 26 3.09 1.77 3.64
C PHE A 26 3.63 1.92 5.05
N ARG A 27 3.03 2.81 5.83
CA ARG A 27 3.29 2.94 7.27
C ARG A 27 2.02 3.33 8.02
N LEU A 28 1.94 2.94 9.28
CA LEU A 28 1.00 3.56 10.22
C LEU A 28 1.71 4.73 10.92
N ASN A 29 1.04 5.87 11.00
CA ASN A 29 1.54 7.02 11.75
C ASN A 29 1.21 6.90 13.25
N ASN A 30 1.52 7.94 14.03
CA ASN A 30 1.33 7.92 15.48
C ASN A 30 -0.13 7.84 15.94
N ASP A 31 -1.08 8.12 15.04
CA ASP A 31 -2.53 8.03 15.29
C ASP A 31 -3.14 6.72 14.73
N ASP A 32 -2.28 5.72 14.45
CA ASP A 32 -2.63 4.45 13.80
C ASP A 32 -3.36 4.65 12.46
N LYS A 33 -3.06 5.75 11.75
CA LYS A 33 -3.58 6.02 10.40
C LYS A 33 -2.56 5.62 9.34
N LEU A 34 -3.08 4.99 8.29
CA LEU A 34 -2.29 4.58 7.15
C LEU A 34 -1.82 5.80 6.35
N GLU A 35 -0.53 5.86 6.12
CA GLU A 35 0.15 6.74 5.17
C GLU A 35 0.91 5.88 4.15
N TYR A 36 1.05 6.38 2.92
CA TYR A 36 1.76 5.65 1.88
C TYR A 36 2.41 6.56 0.84
N VAL A 37 3.38 6.01 0.12
CA VAL A 37 3.99 6.66 -1.05
C VAL A 37 3.23 6.25 -2.31
N ALA A 38 2.73 7.22 -3.06
CA ALA A 38 1.89 6.96 -4.25
C ALA A 38 2.69 6.54 -5.50
N GLU A 39 4.01 6.70 -5.49
CA GLU A 39 4.89 6.31 -6.59
C GLU A 39 6.12 5.58 -6.04
N ALA A 40 6.44 4.43 -6.65
CA ALA A 40 7.58 3.60 -6.24
C ALA A 40 8.33 3.07 -7.47
N ASP A 41 9.56 2.61 -7.29
CA ASP A 41 10.26 1.89 -8.35
C ASP A 41 9.61 0.52 -8.61
N ASP A 42 9.69 0.01 -9.83
CA ASP A 42 9.13 -1.30 -10.21
C ASP A 42 9.76 -2.46 -9.43
N SER A 43 10.92 -2.27 -8.79
CA SER A 43 11.48 -3.23 -7.82
C SER A 43 10.59 -3.45 -6.58
N GLU A 44 9.74 -2.50 -6.20
CA GLU A 44 8.78 -2.62 -5.09
C GLU A 44 7.47 -3.28 -5.52
N ARG A 45 7.28 -3.57 -6.82
CA ARG A 45 6.03 -4.14 -7.35
C ARG A 45 5.58 -5.39 -6.60
N ALA A 46 6.49 -6.34 -6.40
CA ALA A 46 6.14 -7.61 -5.76
C ALA A 46 5.68 -7.39 -4.31
N ASN A 47 6.30 -6.45 -3.59
CA ASN A 47 5.93 -6.09 -2.24
C ASN A 47 4.54 -5.44 -2.21
N VAL A 48 4.25 -4.54 -3.16
CA VAL A 48 2.94 -3.89 -3.29
C VAL A 48 1.85 -4.89 -3.69
N GLU A 49 2.15 -5.85 -4.57
CA GLU A 49 1.23 -6.93 -4.93
C GLU A 49 0.91 -7.82 -3.71
N ALA A 50 1.91 -8.19 -2.91
CA ALA A 50 1.68 -8.89 -1.65
C ALA A 50 0.82 -8.05 -0.67
N ALA A 51 1.07 -6.74 -0.58
CA ALA A 51 0.27 -5.83 0.23
C ALA A 51 -1.20 -5.75 -0.22
N ILE A 52 -1.46 -5.82 -1.53
CA ILE A 52 -2.81 -5.91 -2.10
C ILE A 52 -3.50 -7.20 -1.65
N ASP A 53 -2.82 -8.33 -1.77
CA ASP A 53 -3.37 -9.66 -1.43
C ASP A 53 -3.73 -9.78 0.05
N VAL A 54 -2.91 -9.24 0.95
CA VAL A 54 -3.17 -9.28 2.40
C VAL A 54 -4.16 -8.23 2.87
N CYS A 55 -4.55 -7.27 2.03
CA CYS A 55 -5.44 -6.18 2.46
C CYS A 55 -6.86 -6.72 2.74
N PRO A 56 -7.36 -6.69 4.00
CA PRO A 56 -8.67 -7.26 4.32
C PRO A 56 -9.83 -6.53 3.63
N MET A 57 -9.64 -5.23 3.36
CA MET A 57 -10.64 -4.37 2.74
C MET A 57 -10.50 -4.28 1.22
N GLN A 58 -9.48 -4.95 0.64
CA GLN A 58 -9.18 -4.92 -0.80
C GLN A 58 -9.14 -3.47 -1.34
N ALA A 59 -8.40 -2.62 -0.62
CA ALA A 59 -8.41 -1.17 -0.81
C ALA A 59 -7.17 -0.62 -1.54
N ILE A 60 -6.22 -1.47 -1.93
CA ILE A 60 -4.92 -1.07 -2.52
C ILE A 60 -4.93 -1.46 -4.00
N PHE A 61 -4.42 -0.58 -4.87
CA PHE A 61 -4.37 -0.77 -6.32
C PHE A 61 -3.04 -0.29 -6.90
N ILE A 62 -2.57 -0.95 -7.97
CA ILE A 62 -1.56 -0.40 -8.88
C ILE A 62 -2.29 0.15 -10.10
N VAL A 63 -2.18 1.45 -10.35
CA VAL A 63 -2.99 2.14 -11.37
C VAL A 63 -2.21 2.46 -12.65
N GLU A 64 -0.88 2.58 -12.59
CA GLU A 64 -0.02 2.88 -13.76
C GLU A 64 1.36 2.21 -13.64
N LYS A 65 2.08 2.13 -14.78
CA LYS A 65 3.40 1.49 -14.99
C LYS A 65 4.37 2.44 -15.69
#